data_AF-A0A1M6B2P8-F1
#
_entry.id   AF-A0A1M6B2P8-F1
#
_cell.length_a   1.000
_cell.length_b   1.000
_cell.length_c   1.000
_cell.angle_alpha   90.00
_cell.angle_beta   90.00
_cell.angle_gamma   90.00
#
_symmetry.space_group_name_H-M   'P 1'
#
loop_
_entity.id
_entity.type
_entity.pdbx_description
1 polymer ?
#
loop_
_entity_poly.entity_id
_entity_poly.type
_entity_poly.pdbx_seq_one_letter_code
_entity_poly.pdbx_strand_id
1 'polypeptide(L)'
;MQRITIAIEDELLAELDRQMGRSGATNRSEAIRDLLRRALARDAPQDADCVGIVSYALDLSARDLGRRVPRARHSRHDQAVAAMSVPLDHSTAMEVTVMRGKVAEVEDYAHGLFAERGIRHGNLSLVPVDDVAETHRHGGGEPHLHSHLTIKDGF
;
A
#
# COMPACT_ATOMS: atom_id res chain seq x y z
N MET A 1 -1.20 -16.46 20.50
CA MET A 1 -2.31 -16.08 19.59
C MET A 1 -3.63 -16.38 20.31
N GLN A 2 -4.58 -15.44 20.35
CA GLN A 2 -5.89 -15.67 20.97
C GLN A 2 -6.90 -16.21 19.94
N ARG A 3 -7.82 -17.07 20.38
CA ARG A 3 -8.91 -17.62 19.54
C ARG A 3 -10.23 -17.01 19.97
N ILE A 4 -10.99 -16.54 18.98
CA ILE A 4 -12.34 -16.01 19.16
C ILE A 4 -13.30 -16.79 18.27
N THR A 5 -14.54 -16.94 18.72
CA THR A 5 -15.64 -17.50 17.94
C THR A 5 -16.53 -16.36 17.50
N ILE A 6 -16.81 -16.27 16.20
CA ILE A 6 -17.61 -15.20 15.61
C ILE A 6 -18.81 -15.85 14.92
N ALA A 7 -20.02 -15.37 15.22
CA ALA A 7 -21.20 -15.69 14.43
C ALA A 7 -21.25 -14.75 13.22
N ILE A 8 -21.46 -15.30 12.03
CA ILE A 8 -21.46 -14.56 10.76
C ILE A 8 -22.63 -15.05 9.90
N GLU A 9 -23.28 -14.14 9.19
CA GLU A 9 -24.36 -14.48 8.27
C GLU A 9 -23.84 -15.33 7.10
N ASP A 10 -24.66 -16.29 6.66
CA ASP A 10 -24.27 -17.27 5.63
C ASP A 10 -23.86 -16.60 4.31
N GLU A 11 -24.57 -15.54 3.90
CA GLU A 11 -24.25 -14.79 2.68
C GLU A 11 -22.90 -14.09 2.78
N LEU A 12 -22.58 -13.53 3.95
CA LEU A 12 -21.30 -12.85 4.19
C LEU A 12 -20.14 -13.85 4.27
N LEU A 13 -20.36 -15.03 4.84
CA LEU A 13 -19.38 -16.12 4.84
C LEU A 13 -19.09 -16.59 3.40
N ALA A 14 -20.11 -16.66 2.54
CA ALA A 14 -19.94 -17.02 1.14
C ALA A 14 -19.17 -15.96 0.33
N GLU A 15 -19.30 -14.67 0.67
CA GLU A 15 -18.45 -13.61 0.09
C GLU A 15 -17.01 -13.74 0.57
N LEU A 16 -16.78 -14.01 1.86
CA LEU A 16 -15.44 -14.26 2.40
C LEU A 16 -14.75 -15.42 1.68
N ASP A 17 -15.45 -16.54 1.47
CA ASP A 17 -14.89 -17.71 0.77
C ASP A 17 -14.58 -17.40 -0.71
N ARG A 18 -15.42 -16.61 -1.39
CA ARG A 18 -15.12 -16.12 -2.75
C ARG A 18 -13.89 -15.21 -2.77
N GLN A 19 -13.75 -14.36 -1.76
CA GLN A 19 -12.59 -13.49 -1.63
C GLN A 19 -11.31 -14.27 -1.34
N MET A 20 -11.36 -15.33 -0.53
CA MET A 20 -10.24 -16.23 -0.28
C MET A 20 -9.67 -16.85 -1.56
N GLY A 21 -10.55 -17.30 -2.45
CA GLY A 21 -10.14 -17.86 -3.75
C GLY A 21 -9.39 -16.86 -4.63
N ARG A 22 -9.57 -15.55 -4.39
CA ARG A 22 -8.89 -14.47 -5.12
C ARG A 22 -7.64 -13.95 -4.41
N SER A 23 -7.61 -14.00 -3.07
CA SER A 23 -6.51 -13.46 -2.27
C SER A 23 -5.38 -14.46 -2.01
N GLY A 24 -5.56 -15.74 -2.38
CA GLY A 24 -4.58 -16.81 -2.14
C GLY A 24 -4.47 -17.25 -0.68
N ALA A 25 -5.40 -16.81 0.17
CA ALA A 25 -5.42 -17.20 1.58
C ALA A 25 -5.72 -18.70 1.73
N THR A 26 -4.93 -19.39 2.54
CA THR A 26 -5.02 -20.85 2.71
C THR A 26 -6.15 -21.27 3.65
N ASN A 27 -6.65 -20.35 4.49
CA ASN A 27 -7.72 -20.60 5.44
C ASN A 27 -8.50 -19.32 5.81
N ARG A 28 -9.72 -19.48 6.34
CA ARG A 28 -10.60 -18.37 6.73
C ARG A 28 -10.00 -17.46 7.79
N SER A 29 -9.22 -17.99 8.72
CA SER A 29 -8.58 -17.18 9.77
C SER A 29 -7.50 -16.25 9.19
N GLU A 30 -6.79 -16.68 8.16
CA GLU A 30 -5.82 -15.87 7.43
C GLU A 30 -6.52 -14.75 6.65
N ALA A 31 -7.59 -15.09 5.93
CA ALA A 31 -8.38 -14.13 5.17
C ALA A 31 -9.04 -13.07 6.06
N ILE A 32 -9.62 -13.48 7.19
CA ILE A 32 -10.20 -12.58 8.18
C ILE A 32 -9.11 -11.67 8.78
N ARG A 33 -7.93 -12.21 9.11
CA ARG A 33 -6.83 -11.40 9.66
C ARG A 33 -6.33 -10.35 8.67
N ASP A 34 -6.23 -10.71 7.39
CA ASP A 34 -5.82 -9.80 6.33
C ASP A 34 -6.88 -8.73 6.05
N LEU A 35 -8.17 -9.10 6.02
CA LEU A 35 -9.28 -8.17 5.95
C LEU A 35 -9.31 -7.21 7.15
N LEU A 36 -9.13 -7.71 8.36
CA LEU A 36 -9.07 -6.90 9.57
C LEU A 36 -7.86 -5.97 9.55
N ARG A 37 -6.67 -6.44 9.12
CA ARG A 37 -5.50 -5.57 8.99
C ARG A 37 -5.74 -4.42 8.02
N ARG A 38 -6.34 -4.70 6.87
CA ARG A 38 -6.74 -3.67 5.89
C ARG A 38 -7.82 -2.73 6.44
N ALA A 39 -8.78 -3.25 7.20
CA ALA A 39 -9.87 -2.47 7.78
C ALA A 39 -9.43 -1.59 8.96
N LEU A 40 -8.46 -2.04 9.75
CA LEU A 40 -7.90 -1.37 10.92
C LEU A 40 -6.72 -0.47 10.59
N ALA A 41 -6.12 -0.60 9.39
CA ALA A 41 -5.16 0.39 8.88
C ALA A 41 -5.74 1.82 8.83
N ARG A 42 -7.07 1.98 8.93
CA ARG A 42 -7.76 3.28 9.06
C ARG A 42 -7.51 4.00 10.38
N ASP A 43 -7.00 3.33 11.41
CA ASP A 43 -6.63 3.95 12.71
C ASP A 43 -5.12 4.19 12.83
N ALA A 44 -4.37 4.13 11.73
CA ALA A 44 -2.94 4.39 11.72
C ALA A 44 -2.64 5.83 12.22
N PRO A 45 -1.71 6.01 13.19
CA PRO A 45 -1.29 7.33 13.61
C PRO A 45 -0.75 8.11 12.43
N GLN A 46 -1.27 9.31 12.22
CA GLN A 46 -1.00 10.13 11.04
C GLN A 46 0.48 10.55 10.93
N ASP A 47 1.19 10.57 12.05
CA ASP A 47 2.62 10.86 12.20
C ASP A 47 3.53 9.61 12.22
N ALA A 48 2.96 8.41 12.12
CA ALA A 48 3.75 7.18 12.02
C ALA A 48 4.46 7.07 10.66
N ASP A 49 5.68 6.52 10.67
CA ASP A 49 6.41 6.21 9.45
C ASP A 49 5.84 4.96 8.78
N CYS A 50 5.72 5.03 7.45
CA CYS A 50 5.18 3.93 6.66
C CYS A 50 5.84 3.81 5.29
N VAL A 51 5.68 2.61 4.72
CA VAL A 51 5.78 2.38 3.27
C VAL A 51 4.37 2.21 2.73
N GLY A 52 3.99 3.06 1.77
CA GLY A 52 2.71 3.00 1.09
C GLY A 52 2.82 2.29 -0.26
N ILE A 53 1.82 1.47 -0.59
CA ILE A 53 1.65 0.90 -1.92
C ILE A 53 0.34 1.44 -2.48
N VAL A 54 0.45 2.33 -3.46
CA VAL A 54 -0.68 2.96 -4.15
C VAL A 54 -0.87 2.24 -5.48
N SER A 55 -1.97 1.53 -5.65
CA SER A 55 -2.29 0.78 -6.86
C SER A 55 -3.60 1.27 -7.48
N TYR A 56 -3.63 1.39 -8.80
CA TYR A 56 -4.79 1.93 -9.52
C TYR A 56 -4.74 1.60 -11.01
N ALA A 57 -5.89 1.55 -11.65
CA ALA A 57 -6.01 1.53 -13.10
C ALA A 57 -6.16 2.96 -13.65
N LEU A 58 -5.38 3.27 -14.68
CA LEU A 58 -5.25 4.58 -15.30
C LEU A 58 -5.83 4.55 -16.72
N ASP A 59 -6.76 5.45 -17.03
CA ASP A 59 -7.24 5.71 -18.39
C ASP A 59 -6.42 6.85 -19.03
N LEU A 60 -5.54 6.48 -19.97
CA LEU A 60 -4.67 7.39 -20.71
C LEU A 60 -5.43 8.25 -21.73
N SER A 61 -6.66 7.89 -22.11
CA SER A 61 -7.52 8.73 -22.95
C SER A 61 -8.09 9.93 -22.18
N ALA A 62 -8.10 9.86 -20.84
CA ALA A 62 -8.53 10.96 -19.99
C ALA A 62 -7.57 12.15 -20.14
N ARG A 63 -8.16 13.32 -20.42
CA ARG A 63 -7.41 14.53 -20.75
C ARG A 63 -6.34 14.84 -19.72
N ASP A 64 -5.10 14.90 -20.20
CA ASP A 64 -3.89 15.27 -19.46
C ASP A 64 -3.43 14.27 -18.37
N LEU A 65 -4.16 13.16 -18.14
CA LEU A 65 -3.91 12.29 -17.00
C LEU A 65 -2.56 11.55 -17.10
N GLY A 66 -2.20 11.09 -18.31
CA GLY A 66 -0.88 10.49 -18.60
C GLY A 66 0.31 11.43 -18.35
N ARG A 67 0.09 12.75 -18.25
CA ARG A 67 1.11 13.73 -17.85
C ARG A 67 0.99 14.12 -16.39
N ARG A 68 -0.22 14.29 -15.86
CA ARG A 68 -0.46 14.70 -14.46
C ARG A 68 0.06 13.66 -13.47
N VAL A 69 -0.18 12.37 -13.72
CA VAL A 69 0.19 11.31 -12.78
C VAL A 69 1.71 11.21 -12.59
N PRO A 70 2.56 11.12 -13.65
CA PRO A 70 4.00 11.17 -13.48
C PRO A 70 4.49 12.47 -12.83
N ARG A 71 3.85 13.61 -13.14
CA ARG A 71 4.21 14.90 -12.54
C ARG A 71 3.90 14.97 -11.05
N ALA A 72 2.78 14.41 -10.60
CA ALA A 72 2.40 14.32 -9.20
C ALA A 72 3.40 13.45 -8.40
N ARG A 73 3.87 12.35 -9.00
CA ARG A 73 4.98 11.56 -8.44
C ARG A 73 6.27 12.37 -8.36
N HIS A 74 6.63 13.06 -9.45
CA HIS A 74 7.86 13.84 -9.50
C HIS A 74 7.87 15.00 -8.49
N SER A 75 6.72 15.63 -8.22
CA SER A 75 6.63 16.65 -7.17
C SER A 75 6.86 16.11 -5.74
N ARG A 76 6.72 14.80 -5.54
CA ARG A 76 6.95 14.09 -4.28
C ARG A 76 8.10 13.07 -4.44
N HIS A 77 9.14 13.42 -5.18
CA HIS A 77 10.26 12.52 -5.51
C HIS A 77 11.05 12.03 -4.28
N ASP A 78 10.98 12.76 -3.18
CA ASP A 78 11.51 12.41 -1.86
C ASP A 78 10.69 11.32 -1.16
N GLN A 79 9.40 11.20 -1.49
CA GLN A 79 8.50 10.18 -0.95
C GLN A 79 8.26 9.02 -1.94
N ALA A 80 8.20 9.29 -3.25
CA ALA A 80 7.94 8.30 -4.28
C ALA A 80 9.20 7.47 -4.59
N VAL A 81 9.32 6.33 -3.92
CA VAL A 81 10.49 5.44 -4.01
C VAL A 81 10.58 4.74 -5.36
N ALA A 82 9.46 4.23 -5.85
CA ALA A 82 9.40 3.50 -7.12
C ALA A 82 8.02 3.58 -7.74
N ALA A 83 7.93 3.42 -9.06
CA ALA A 83 6.67 3.26 -9.74
C ALA A 83 6.80 2.31 -10.92
N MET A 84 5.74 1.56 -11.17
CA MET A 84 5.63 0.59 -12.26
C MET A 84 4.31 0.82 -12.98
N SER A 85 4.39 0.88 -14.30
CA SER A 85 3.25 0.97 -15.20
C SER A 85 3.17 -0.28 -16.05
N VAL A 86 2.01 -0.94 -16.06
CA VAL A 86 1.75 -2.16 -16.83
C VAL A 86 0.62 -1.86 -17.81
N PRO A 87 0.92 -1.70 -19.11
CA PRO A 87 -0.11 -1.51 -20.12
C PRO A 87 -1.08 -2.69 -20.14
N LEU A 88 -2.39 -2.41 -20.12
CA LEU A 88 -3.44 -3.44 -20.22
C LEU A 88 -4.07 -3.45 -21.62
N ASP A 89 -4.22 -2.29 -22.23
CA ASP A 89 -4.70 -2.11 -23.61
C ASP A 89 -4.17 -0.79 -24.22
N HIS A 90 -4.75 -0.36 -25.34
CA HIS A 90 -4.35 0.85 -26.07
C HIS A 90 -4.58 2.17 -25.29
N SER A 91 -5.42 2.13 -24.26
CA SER A 91 -5.92 3.30 -23.53
C SER A 91 -5.82 3.15 -22.02
N THR A 92 -5.48 1.98 -21.50
CA THR A 92 -5.44 1.73 -20.05
C THR A 92 -4.15 1.05 -19.59
N ALA A 93 -3.73 1.40 -18.37
CA ALA A 93 -2.60 0.80 -17.69
C ALA A 93 -2.94 0.52 -16.23
N MET A 94 -2.36 -0.52 -15.65
CA MET A 94 -2.29 -0.72 -14.20
C MET A 94 -1.02 -0.05 -13.69
N GLU A 95 -1.15 0.82 -12.69
CA GLU A 95 -0.04 1.54 -12.08
C GLU A 95 0.11 1.11 -10.63
N VAL A 96 1.36 0.97 -10.19
CA VAL A 96 1.72 0.75 -8.79
C VAL A 96 2.82 1.73 -8.42
N THR A 97 2.60 2.53 -7.38
CA THR A 97 3.58 3.47 -6.83
C THR A 97 3.90 3.08 -5.40
N VAL A 98 5.18 2.85 -5.12
CA VAL A 98 5.71 2.65 -3.77
C VAL A 98 6.13 4.01 -3.21
N MET A 99 5.61 4.35 -2.04
CA MET A 99 5.91 5.58 -1.33
C MET A 99 6.52 5.29 0.04
N ARG A 100 7.29 6.23 0.57
CA ARG A 100 7.82 6.25 1.92
C ARG A 100 7.56 7.62 2.52
N GLY A 101 7.06 7.65 3.75
CA GLY A 101 6.79 8.90 4.45
C GLY A 101 5.84 8.70 5.62
N LYS A 102 5.29 9.81 6.10
CA LYS A 102 4.25 9.76 7.15
C LYS A 102 2.94 9.25 6.57
N VAL A 103 2.17 8.53 7.38
CA VAL A 103 0.84 8.01 7.00
C VAL A 103 -0.01 9.11 6.37
N ALA A 104 -0.11 10.27 7.01
CA ALA A 104 -0.91 11.40 6.51
C ALA A 104 -0.53 11.84 5.09
N GLU A 105 0.77 11.90 4.80
CA GLU A 105 1.28 12.39 3.51
C GLU A 105 1.04 11.37 2.39
N VAL A 106 1.20 10.08 2.71
CA VAL A 106 0.94 8.97 1.79
C VAL A 106 -0.56 8.86 1.50
N GLU A 107 -1.41 8.99 2.52
CA GLU A 107 -2.86 9.01 2.39
C GLU A 107 -3.34 10.22 1.56
N ASP A 108 -2.82 11.43 1.83
CA ASP A 108 -3.12 12.63 1.05
C ASP A 108 -2.82 12.45 -0.44
N TYR A 109 -1.63 11.92 -0.76
CA TYR A 109 -1.27 11.62 -2.15
C TYR A 109 -2.24 10.63 -2.79
N ALA A 110 -2.52 9.51 -2.10
CA ALA A 110 -3.36 8.45 -2.65
C ALA A 110 -4.81 8.94 -2.86
N HIS A 111 -5.38 9.64 -1.88
CA HIS A 111 -6.75 10.18 -1.97
C HIS A 111 -6.85 11.26 -3.05
N GLY A 112 -5.87 12.16 -3.16
CA GLY A 112 -5.81 13.14 -4.23
C GLY A 112 -5.77 12.48 -5.61
N LEU A 113 -5.00 11.39 -5.75
CA LEU A 113 -4.94 10.62 -6.98
C LEU A 113 -6.27 9.89 -7.28
N PHE A 114 -6.91 9.27 -6.29
CA PHE A 114 -8.16 8.55 -6.50
C PHE A 114 -9.33 9.46 -6.85
N ALA A 115 -9.24 10.75 -6.53
CA ALA A 115 -10.22 11.76 -6.93
C ALA A 115 -10.10 12.21 -8.41
N GLU A 116 -8.99 11.90 -9.08
CA GLU A 116 -8.77 12.28 -10.48
C GLU A 116 -9.67 11.49 -11.44
N ARG A 117 -10.35 12.20 -12.35
CA ARG A 117 -11.16 11.56 -13.39
C ARG A 117 -10.27 10.74 -14.31
N GLY A 118 -10.56 9.44 -14.44
CA GLY A 118 -9.80 8.48 -15.23
C GLY A 118 -8.93 7.54 -14.38
N ILE A 119 -8.86 7.77 -13.08
CA ILE A 119 -8.34 6.80 -12.11
C ILE A 119 -9.47 5.87 -11.67
N ARG A 120 -9.22 4.56 -11.69
CA ARG A 120 -10.18 3.50 -11.36
C ARG A 120 -9.53 2.49 -10.42
N HIS A 121 -10.35 1.84 -9.60
CA HIS A 121 -9.90 0.77 -8.70
C HIS A 121 -8.70 1.16 -7.81
N GLY A 122 -8.69 2.41 -7.34
CA GLY A 122 -7.66 2.92 -6.44
C GLY A 122 -7.64 2.16 -5.11
N ASN A 123 -6.45 1.75 -4.68
CA ASN A 123 -6.23 1.07 -3.41
C ASN A 123 -4.89 1.51 -2.81
N LEU A 124 -4.92 1.83 -1.52
CA LEU A 124 -3.75 2.15 -0.70
C LEU A 124 -3.56 1.03 0.33
N SER A 125 -2.36 0.45 0.33
CA SER A 125 -1.89 -0.43 1.41
C SER A 125 -0.78 0.26 2.17
N LEU A 126 -0.91 0.37 3.48
CA LEU A 126 0.09 0.95 4.36
C LEU A 126 0.83 -0.15 5.12
N VAL A 127 2.16 -0.05 5.14
CA VAL A 127 3.05 -0.94 5.91
C VAL A 127 3.77 -0.09 6.95
N PRO A 128 3.51 -0.28 8.25
CA PRO A 128 4.18 0.47 9.31
C PRO A 128 5.65 0.09 9.39
N VAL A 129 6.52 1.10 9.52
CA VAL A 129 7.97 0.90 9.66
C VAL A 129 8.52 1.76 10.78
N ASP A 130 9.62 1.31 11.40
CA ASP A 130 10.47 2.15 12.24
C ASP A 130 11.80 2.39 11.51
N ASP A 131 12.31 3.62 11.59
CA ASP A 131 13.64 4.01 11.14
C ASP A 131 14.63 3.85 12.30
N VAL A 132 15.44 2.80 12.24
CA VAL A 132 16.39 2.43 13.30
C VAL A 132 17.80 2.73 12.84
N ALA A 133 18.48 3.64 13.54
CA ALA A 133 19.87 3.94 13.31
C ALA A 133 20.76 2.89 14.00
N GLU A 134 21.52 2.13 13.21
CA GLU A 134 22.40 1.07 13.70
C GLU A 134 23.82 1.21 13.16
N THR A 135 24.81 0.91 14.01
CA THR A 135 26.21 0.79 13.59
C THR A 135 26.56 -0.67 13.40
N HIS A 136 26.83 -1.06 12.16
CA HIS A 136 27.31 -2.41 11.86
C HIS A 136 28.17 -2.40 10.59
N ARG A 137 28.77 -3.55 10.31
CA ARG A 137 29.74 -3.78 9.24
C ARG A 137 29.08 -4.50 8.07
N HIS A 138 29.35 -4.00 6.86
CA HIS A 138 29.04 -4.70 5.62
C HIS A 138 30.30 -5.32 5.03
N GLY A 139 30.33 -6.65 4.90
CA GLY A 139 31.46 -7.38 4.32
C GLY A 139 32.80 -7.12 5.04
N GLY A 140 33.81 -6.69 4.25
CA GLY A 140 35.18 -6.47 4.71
C GLY A 140 35.48 -5.11 5.36
N GLY A 141 34.53 -4.17 5.33
CA GLY A 141 34.76 -2.77 5.73
C GLY A 141 34.73 -2.51 7.23
N GLU A 142 34.97 -1.26 7.62
CA GLU A 142 34.78 -0.82 9.01
C GLU A 142 33.28 -0.63 9.33
N PRO A 143 32.85 -0.83 10.60
CA PRO A 143 31.50 -0.51 11.03
C PRO A 143 31.18 0.96 10.84
N HIS A 144 29.95 1.27 10.40
CA HIS A 144 29.48 2.65 10.26
C HIS A 144 27.98 2.75 10.59
N LEU A 145 27.59 3.92 11.11
CA LEU A 145 26.21 4.23 11.46
C LEU A 145 25.39 4.48 10.20
N HIS A 146 24.28 3.78 10.05
CA HIS A 146 23.26 4.07 9.05
C HIS A 146 21.88 3.61 9.50
N SER A 147 20.86 4.10 8.80
CA SER A 147 19.46 3.78 9.08
C SER A 147 19.04 2.50 8.35
N HIS A 148 18.23 1.70 9.05
CA HIS A 148 17.45 0.60 8.49
C HIS A 148 15.97 0.83 8.73
N LEU A 149 15.17 0.53 7.72
CA LEU A 149 13.73 0.40 7.92
C LEU A 149 13.41 -1.00 8.40
N THR A 150 12.76 -1.08 9.55
CA THR A 150 12.25 -2.35 10.11
C THR A 150 10.73 -2.35 10.05
N ILE A 151 10.14 -3.47 9.63
CA ILE A 151 8.68 -3.60 9.52
C ILE A 151 8.10 -3.88 10.90
N LYS A 152 7.03 -3.14 11.26
CA LYS A 152 6.30 -3.36 12.52
C LYS A 152 5.17 -4.36 12.30
N ASP A 153 4.78 -5.06 13.37
CA ASP A 153 3.62 -5.97 13.32
C ASP A 153 2.27 -5.25 13.09
N GLY A 154 2.23 -3.95 13.41
CA GLY A 154 1.08 -3.06 13.27
C GLY A 154 1.46 -1.59 13.46
N PHE A 155 0.51 -0.71 13.19
CA PHE A 155 0.57 0.71 13.55
C PHE A 155 0.43 0.90 15.05
#